data_AF-A0A7G7ZDE0-F1
#
_entry.id   AF-A0A7G7ZDE0-F1
#
_cell.length_a   1.000
_cell.length_b   1.000
_cell.length_c   1.000
_cell.angle_alpha   90.00
_cell.angle_beta   90.00
_cell.angle_gamma   90.00
#
_symmetry.space_group_name_H-M   'P 1'
#
loop_
_entity.id
_entity.type
_entity.pdbx_description
1 polymer ?
#
loop_
_entity_poly.entity_id
_entity_poly.type
_entity_poly.pdbx_seq_one_letter_code
_entity_poly.pdbx_strand_id
1 'polypeptide(L)'
;MNSMIALNFLPQDQINLSHSHEKNELKRYRWLALTFLPFDSSISSLMSAIGLECVRRLLSLQEIARKMELEACIDTDNFEKLPLVKTNSQHFFVVDKTMGYQFLARAEEAAQESCSFYRWLLETNATPELHRTLFDFVTQKDSEYLVLQECREQWSMIRSL
;
A
#
# COMPACT_ATOMS: atom_id res chain seq x y z
N MET A 1 1.11 7.74 -35.91
CA MET A 1 0.39 6.49 -35.60
C MET A 1 1.43 5.46 -35.15
N ASN A 2 1.82 5.50 -33.87
CA ASN A 2 2.72 4.49 -33.31
C ASN A 2 1.87 3.47 -32.58
N SER A 3 1.92 2.24 -33.07
CA SER A 3 1.40 1.03 -32.47
C SER A 3 1.86 0.92 -31.02
N MET A 4 1.05 1.41 -30.07
CA MET A 4 1.07 0.90 -28.70
C MET A 4 0.65 -0.55 -28.79
N ILE A 5 1.63 -1.45 -28.90
CA ILE A 5 1.42 -2.82 -28.47
C ILE A 5 1.02 -2.67 -27.00
N ALA A 6 -0.26 -2.84 -26.69
CA ALA A 6 -0.70 -2.93 -25.31
C ALA A 6 0.11 -4.07 -24.69
N LEU A 7 1.10 -3.72 -23.88
CA LEU A 7 1.91 -4.69 -23.15
C LEU A 7 1.01 -5.27 -22.08
N ASN A 8 0.22 -6.26 -22.48
CA ASN A 8 -0.59 -7.04 -21.56
C ASN A 8 0.37 -7.90 -20.75
N PHE A 9 0.36 -7.72 -19.44
CA PHE A 9 1.17 -8.55 -18.56
C PHE A 9 0.65 -9.97 -18.54
N LEU A 10 1.57 -10.92 -18.36
CA LEU A 10 1.17 -12.29 -18.03
C LEU A 10 0.51 -12.29 -16.65
N PRO A 11 -0.47 -13.16 -16.40
CA PRO A 11 -1.15 -13.19 -15.11
C PRO A 11 -0.20 -13.39 -13.93
N GLN A 12 0.84 -14.24 -14.07
CA GLN A 12 1.84 -14.38 -13.02
C GLN A 12 2.62 -13.08 -12.73
N ASP A 13 2.88 -12.26 -13.75
CA ASP A 13 3.60 -10.99 -13.57
C ASP A 13 2.72 -9.99 -12.83
N GLN A 14 1.43 -9.92 -13.15
CA GLN A 14 0.48 -9.03 -12.45
C GLN A 14 0.30 -9.43 -10.99
N ILE A 15 0.18 -10.73 -10.73
CA ILE A 15 0.09 -11.26 -9.36
C ILE A 15 1.37 -10.92 -8.59
N ASN A 16 2.55 -11.13 -9.19
CA ASN A 16 3.84 -10.85 -8.54
C ASN A 16 4.07 -9.36 -8.28
N LEU A 17 3.73 -8.50 -9.25
CA LEU A 17 3.79 -7.04 -9.10
C LEU A 17 2.87 -6.59 -7.97
N SER A 18 1.61 -7.05 -7.96
CA SER A 18 0.64 -6.71 -6.91
C SER A 18 1.10 -7.20 -5.54
N HIS A 19 1.61 -8.43 -5.47
CA HIS A 19 2.05 -9.05 -4.22
C HIS A 19 3.28 -8.34 -3.63
N SER A 20 4.27 -8.01 -4.46
CA SER A 20 5.45 -7.24 -4.05
C SER A 20 5.06 -5.84 -3.56
N HIS A 21 4.14 -5.19 -4.29
CA HIS A 21 3.60 -3.88 -3.91
C HIS A 21 2.91 -3.93 -2.53
N GLU A 22 1.94 -4.83 -2.33
CA GLU A 22 1.26 -4.95 -1.03
C GLU A 22 2.20 -5.35 0.11
N LYS A 23 3.22 -6.17 -0.15
CA LYS A 23 4.26 -6.47 0.86
C LYS A 23 4.97 -5.19 1.31
N ASN A 24 5.35 -4.33 0.38
CA ASN A 24 6.02 -3.07 0.70
C ASN A 24 5.10 -2.09 1.44
N GLU A 25 3.82 -2.05 1.06
CA GLU A 25 2.82 -1.21 1.73
C GLU A 25 2.57 -1.67 3.16
N LEU A 26 2.38 -2.99 3.36
CA LEU A 26 2.24 -3.58 4.69
C LEU A 26 3.43 -3.20 5.59
N LYS A 27 4.65 -3.27 5.07
CA LYS A 27 5.87 -2.88 5.79
C LYS A 27 5.84 -1.39 6.16
N ARG A 28 5.49 -0.52 5.21
CA ARG A 28 5.37 0.93 5.42
C ARG A 28 4.35 1.26 6.51
N TYR A 29 3.15 0.68 6.44
CA TYR A 29 2.09 0.97 7.41
C TYR A 29 2.38 0.40 8.80
N ARG A 30 2.98 -0.79 8.91
CA ARG A 30 3.46 -1.31 10.19
C ARG A 30 4.52 -0.41 10.81
N TRP A 31 5.45 0.07 9.99
CA TRP A 31 6.47 1.01 10.44
C TRP A 31 5.84 2.32 10.93
N LEU A 32 4.93 2.92 10.15
CA LEU A 32 4.20 4.13 10.55
C LEU A 32 3.40 3.93 11.85
N ALA A 33 2.71 2.79 11.99
CA ALA A 33 1.98 2.46 13.21
C ALA A 33 2.89 2.48 14.44
N LEU A 34 4.08 1.87 14.36
CA LEU A 34 5.07 1.88 15.44
C LEU A 34 5.65 3.27 15.68
N THR A 35 5.99 4.00 14.63
CA THR A 35 6.59 5.33 14.69
C THR A 35 5.65 6.36 15.35
N PHE A 36 4.34 6.26 15.13
CA PHE A 36 3.34 7.13 15.76
C PHE A 36 2.87 6.67 17.14
N LEU A 37 3.15 5.41 17.54
CA LEU A 37 2.65 4.83 18.80
C LEU A 37 2.84 5.71 20.05
N PRO A 38 4.01 6.34 20.30
CA PRO A 38 4.20 7.17 21.49
C PRO A 38 3.68 8.61 21.34
N PHE A 39 3.34 9.05 20.13
CA PHE A 39 2.97 10.44 19.85
C PHE A 39 1.46 10.61 19.64
N ASP A 40 0.84 9.71 18.87
CA ASP A 40 -0.57 9.78 18.53
C ASP A 40 -1.13 8.36 18.31
N SER A 41 -1.80 7.83 19.33
CA SER A 41 -2.38 6.49 19.30
C SER A 41 -3.49 6.31 18.26
N SER A 42 -4.19 7.39 17.89
CA SER A 42 -5.25 7.36 16.89
C SER A 42 -4.65 7.15 15.50
N ILE A 43 -3.58 7.88 15.19
CA ILE A 43 -2.82 7.69 13.94
C ILE A 43 -2.17 6.30 13.90
N SER A 44 -1.56 5.86 15.00
CA SER A 44 -1.00 4.52 15.11
C SER A 44 -2.03 3.42 14.82
N SER A 45 -3.23 3.56 15.36
CA SER A 45 -4.35 2.65 15.14
C SER A 45 -4.84 2.68 13.69
N LEU A 46 -4.94 3.87 13.08
CA LEU A 46 -5.29 4.02 11.67
C LEU A 46 -4.29 3.29 10.76
N MET A 47 -2.99 3.51 10.96
CA MET A 47 -1.94 2.85 10.17
C MET A 47 -1.98 1.33 10.35
N SER A 48 -2.30 0.86 11.56
CA SER A 48 -2.48 -0.58 11.83
C SER A 48 -3.69 -1.15 11.07
N ALA A 49 -4.81 -0.41 11.01
CA ALA A 49 -5.99 -0.80 10.26
C ALA A 49 -5.72 -0.88 8.75
N ILE A 50 -5.04 0.13 8.19
CA ILE A 50 -4.63 0.10 6.78
C ILE A 50 -3.66 -1.08 6.51
N GLY A 51 -2.74 -1.35 7.44
CA GLY A 51 -1.88 -2.53 7.38
C GLY A 51 -2.67 -3.84 7.32
N LEU A 52 -3.78 -3.95 8.06
CA LEU A 52 -4.66 -5.12 7.99
C LEU A 52 -5.33 -5.26 6.61
N GLU A 53 -5.73 -4.15 5.97
CA GLU A 53 -6.26 -4.21 4.60
C GLU A 53 -5.20 -4.70 3.61
N CYS A 54 -3.93 -4.34 3.79
CA CYS A 54 -2.84 -4.91 2.98
C CYS A 54 -2.73 -6.43 3.14
N VAL A 55 -2.89 -6.95 4.37
CA VAL A 55 -2.93 -8.40 4.62
C VAL A 55 -4.10 -9.06 3.89
N ARG A 56 -5.29 -8.45 3.93
CA ARG A 56 -6.46 -8.98 3.21
C ARG A 56 -6.24 -9.01 1.70
N ARG A 57 -5.61 -7.99 1.12
CA ARG A 57 -5.23 -7.96 -0.30
C ARG A 57 -4.21 -9.04 -0.63
N LEU A 58 -3.19 -9.24 0.20
CA LEU A 58 -2.22 -10.33 0.04
C LEU A 58 -2.90 -11.71 0.05
N LEU A 59 -3.82 -11.95 0.98
CA LEU A 59 -4.60 -13.21 1.02
C LEU A 59 -5.48 -13.38 -0.22
N SER A 60 -6.10 -12.30 -0.72
CA SER A 60 -6.87 -12.32 -1.96
C SER A 60 -6.01 -12.69 -3.17
N LEU A 61 -4.79 -12.14 -3.25
CA LEU A 61 -3.81 -12.46 -4.30
C LEU A 61 -3.37 -13.93 -4.24
N GLN A 62 -3.15 -14.48 -3.05
CA GLN A 62 -2.83 -15.89 -2.86
C GLN A 62 -3.99 -16.78 -3.30
N GLU A 63 -5.22 -16.44 -2.92
CA GLU A 63 -6.39 -17.22 -3.27
C GLU A 63 -6.68 -17.22 -4.78
N ILE A 64 -6.52 -16.08 -5.47
CA ILE A 64 -6.71 -16.04 -6.92
C ILE A 64 -5.59 -16.79 -7.65
N ALA A 65 -4.35 -16.68 -7.20
CA ALA A 65 -3.25 -17.44 -7.78
C ALA A 65 -3.43 -18.95 -7.59
N ARG A 66 -3.90 -19.38 -6.43
CA ARG A 66 -4.25 -20.79 -6.17
C ARG A 66 -5.33 -21.28 -7.13
N LYS A 67 -6.39 -20.49 -7.36
CA LYS A 67 -7.44 -20.82 -8.34
C LYS A 67 -6.94 -20.91 -9.78
N MET A 68 -5.89 -20.16 -10.09
CA MET A 68 -5.26 -20.14 -11.42
C MET A 68 -4.09 -21.12 -11.53
N GLU A 69 -3.81 -21.91 -10.49
CA GLU A 69 -2.65 -22.84 -10.43
C GLU A 69 -1.29 -22.13 -10.57
N LEU A 70 -1.22 -20.85 -10.16
CA LEU A 70 -0.03 -19.99 -10.23
C LEU A 70 0.62 -19.75 -8.85
N GLU A 71 0.22 -20.47 -7.81
CA GLU A 71 0.71 -20.28 -6.44
C GLU A 71 2.23 -20.44 -6.34
N ALA A 72 2.82 -21.37 -7.08
CA ALA A 72 4.26 -21.59 -7.14
C ALA A 72 5.04 -20.42 -7.75
N CYS A 73 4.36 -19.51 -8.46
CA CYS A 73 4.97 -18.33 -9.06
C CYS A 73 5.00 -17.14 -8.10
N ILE A 74 4.30 -17.21 -6.96
CA ILE A 74 4.28 -16.14 -5.96
C ILE A 74 5.50 -16.25 -5.06
N ASP A 75 6.28 -15.18 -4.99
CA ASP A 75 7.30 -15.02 -3.96
C ASP A 75 6.65 -14.81 -2.58
N THR A 76 6.32 -15.92 -1.92
CA THR A 76 5.79 -15.93 -0.54
C THR A 76 6.89 -15.75 0.50
N ASP A 77 8.17 -15.82 0.12
CA ASP A 77 9.27 -15.77 1.07
C ASP A 77 9.32 -14.41 1.79
N ASN A 78 9.43 -14.49 3.11
CA ASN A 78 9.66 -13.37 4.05
C ASN A 78 8.51 -12.37 4.25
N PHE A 79 7.46 -12.78 4.95
CA PHE A 79 6.57 -11.87 5.69
C PHE A 79 7.26 -11.19 6.90
N GLU A 80 8.45 -11.65 7.32
CA GLU A 80 9.00 -11.33 8.65
C GLU A 80 10.07 -10.24 8.71
N LYS A 81 10.64 -9.80 7.59
CA LYS A 81 11.67 -8.76 7.64
C LYS A 81 11.03 -7.40 7.40
N LEU A 82 10.71 -6.69 8.49
CA LEU A 82 10.56 -5.23 8.43
C LEU A 82 11.85 -4.67 7.81
N PRO A 83 11.83 -4.08 6.60
CA PRO A 83 12.95 -3.28 6.19
C PRO A 83 13.00 -2.11 7.16
N LEU A 84 14.13 -1.97 7.83
CA LEU A 84 14.55 -0.69 8.36
C LEU A 84 14.61 0.25 7.15
N VAL A 85 13.56 1.05 6.95
CA VAL A 85 13.65 2.21 6.08
C VAL A 85 14.84 2.98 6.62
N LYS A 86 15.92 3.06 5.85
CA LYS A 86 17.08 3.91 6.15
C LYS A 86 16.65 5.35 5.98
N THR A 87 15.80 5.83 6.87
CA THR A 87 15.72 7.26 7.12
C THR A 87 17.02 7.64 7.80
N ASN A 88 17.83 8.49 7.17
CA ASN A 88 18.99 9.15 7.79
C ASN A 88 18.60 10.04 9.01
N SER A 89 17.39 9.88 9.57
CA SER A 89 16.94 10.53 10.78
C SER A 89 17.27 9.67 11.99
N GLN A 90 17.92 10.28 12.99
CA GLN A 90 18.29 9.66 14.27
C GLN A 90 17.11 9.14 15.12
N HIS A 91 15.86 9.30 14.67
CA HIS A 91 14.67 9.01 15.47
C HIS A 91 13.76 7.99 14.78
N PHE A 92 13.47 6.90 15.51
CA PHE A 92 12.53 5.84 15.13
C PHE A 92 11.07 6.26 15.35
N PHE A 93 10.83 7.15 16.32
CA PHE A 93 9.51 7.65 16.71
C PHE A 93 9.32 9.11 16.29
N VAL A 94 8.05 9.50 16.11
CA VAL A 94 7.69 10.92 15.98
C VAL A 94 7.99 11.62 17.31
N VAL A 95 8.81 12.67 17.25
CA VAL A 95 9.19 13.46 18.43
C VAL A 95 8.53 14.84 18.46
N ASP A 96 8.06 15.32 17.30
CA ASP A 96 7.39 16.61 17.18
C ASP A 96 6.34 16.60 16.05
N LYS A 97 5.49 17.64 16.06
CA LYS A 97 4.41 17.79 15.07
C LYS A 97 4.94 17.92 13.64
N THR A 98 6.08 18.57 13.41
CA THR A 98 6.61 18.77 12.05
C THR A 98 7.01 17.44 11.43
N MET A 99 7.69 16.58 12.21
CA MET A 99 8.07 15.24 11.79
C MET A 99 6.84 14.36 11.49
N GLY A 100 5.83 14.37 12.36
CA GLY A 100 4.60 13.63 12.14
C GLY A 100 3.87 14.08 10.86
N TYR A 101 3.78 15.40 10.63
CA TYR A 101 3.18 15.94 9.40
C TYR A 101 3.92 15.46 8.15
N GLN A 102 5.26 15.47 8.17
CA GLN A 102 6.07 14.99 7.05
C GLN A 102 5.86 13.50 6.77
N PHE A 103 5.73 12.66 7.81
CA PHE A 103 5.43 11.25 7.63
C PHE A 103 4.02 11.01 7.08
N LEU A 104 3.01 11.76 7.52
CA LEU A 104 1.66 11.68 6.97
C LEU A 104 1.62 12.15 5.51
N ALA A 105 2.31 13.23 5.17
CA ALA A 105 2.42 13.72 3.79
C ALA A 105 3.04 12.67 2.85
N ARG A 106 4.14 12.02 3.28
CA ARG A 106 4.77 10.93 2.52
C ARG A 106 3.87 9.69 2.44
N ALA A 107 3.11 9.39 3.48
CA ALA A 107 2.19 8.25 3.48
C ALA A 107 1.05 8.45 2.47
N GLU A 108 0.52 9.68 2.39
CA GLU A 108 -0.50 10.05 1.40
C GLU A 108 0.05 10.03 -0.03
N GLU A 109 1.24 10.60 -0.27
CA GLU A 109 1.90 10.56 -1.58
C GLU A 109 2.09 9.11 -2.05
N ALA A 110 2.59 8.23 -1.17
CA ALA A 110 2.72 6.81 -1.47
C ALA A 110 1.36 6.12 -1.76
N ALA A 111 0.29 6.52 -1.06
CA ALA A 111 -1.05 5.99 -1.33
C ALA A 111 -1.59 6.46 -2.70
N GLN A 112 -1.31 7.71 -3.09
CA GLN A 112 -1.64 8.23 -4.43
C GLN A 112 -0.90 7.47 -5.55
N GLU A 113 0.39 7.20 -5.34
CA GLU A 113 1.20 6.38 -6.23
C GLU A 113 0.64 4.96 -6.33
N SER A 114 0.21 4.36 -5.20
CA SER A 114 -0.44 3.05 -5.21
C SER A 114 -1.75 3.03 -6.00
N CYS A 115 -2.58 4.09 -5.89
CA CYS A 115 -3.79 4.20 -6.70
C CYS A 115 -3.45 4.19 -8.20
N SER A 116 -2.44 4.97 -8.59
CA SER A 116 -1.96 5.03 -9.98
C SER A 116 -1.44 3.67 -10.45
N PHE A 117 -0.67 2.97 -9.61
CA PHE A 117 -0.16 1.63 -9.89
C PHE A 117 -1.29 0.61 -10.14
N TYR A 118 -2.30 0.56 -9.28
CA TYR A 118 -3.39 -0.40 -9.45
C TYR A 118 -4.32 -0.08 -10.60
N ARG A 119 -4.57 1.20 -10.90
CA ARG A 119 -5.27 1.59 -12.12
C ARG A 119 -4.53 1.12 -13.36
N TRP A 120 -3.22 1.34 -13.41
CA TRP A 120 -2.38 0.86 -14.50
C TRP A 120 -2.38 -0.67 -14.64
N LEU A 121 -2.31 -1.41 -13.52
CA LEU A 121 -2.44 -2.87 -13.56
C LEU A 121 -3.81 -3.32 -14.08
N LEU A 122 -4.88 -2.65 -13.69
CA LEU A 122 -6.23 -2.95 -14.17
C LEU A 122 -6.38 -2.66 -15.68
N GLU A 123 -5.85 -1.53 -16.14
CA GLU A 123 -5.88 -1.12 -17.55
C GLU A 123 -5.09 -2.07 -18.46
N THR A 124 -3.99 -2.63 -17.96
CA THR A 124 -3.12 -3.57 -18.68
C THR A 124 -3.46 -5.04 -18.46
N ASN A 125 -4.55 -5.33 -17.73
CA ASN A 125 -5.00 -6.69 -17.45
C ASN A 125 -5.71 -7.30 -18.66
N ALA A 126 -5.14 -8.39 -19.17
CA ALA A 126 -5.78 -9.24 -20.19
C ALA A 126 -6.37 -10.54 -19.62
N THR A 127 -6.35 -10.71 -18.30
CA THR A 127 -6.79 -11.94 -17.61
C THR A 127 -8.14 -11.73 -16.92
N PRO A 128 -9.25 -12.28 -17.44
CA PRO A 128 -10.58 -12.09 -16.88
C PRO A 128 -10.70 -12.47 -15.39
N GLU A 129 -10.01 -13.53 -14.98
CA GLU A 129 -9.99 -14.05 -13.62
C GLU A 129 -9.42 -13.03 -12.61
N LEU A 130 -8.48 -12.19 -13.05
CA LEU A 130 -7.86 -11.14 -12.22
C LEU A 130 -8.65 -9.83 -12.21
N HIS A 131 -9.52 -9.61 -13.20
CA HIS A 131 -10.15 -8.31 -13.42
C HIS A 131 -10.92 -7.86 -12.18
N ARG A 132 -11.73 -8.75 -11.59
CA ARG A 132 -12.51 -8.40 -10.41
C ARG A 132 -11.64 -8.05 -9.21
N THR A 133 -10.59 -8.82 -8.96
CA THR A 133 -9.65 -8.57 -7.86
C THR A 133 -8.94 -7.23 -8.02
N LEU A 134 -8.43 -6.92 -9.21
CA LEU A 134 -7.76 -5.64 -9.49
C LEU A 134 -8.72 -4.46 -9.39
N PHE A 135 -9.96 -4.62 -9.87
CA PHE A 135 -11.00 -3.61 -9.72
C PHE A 135 -11.33 -3.31 -8.25
N ASP A 136 -11.48 -4.37 -7.44
CA ASP A 136 -11.72 -4.22 -6.01
C ASP A 136 -10.53 -3.52 -5.31
N PHE A 137 -9.30 -3.81 -5.74
CA PHE A 137 -8.11 -3.14 -5.21
C PHE A 137 -8.05 -1.66 -5.56
N VAL A 138 -8.37 -1.27 -6.80
CA VAL A 138 -8.46 0.17 -7.17
C VAL A 138 -9.44 0.89 -6.24
N THR A 139 -10.63 0.33 -6.02
CA THR A 139 -11.64 0.93 -5.13
C THR A 139 -11.15 1.06 -3.69
N GLN A 140 -10.48 0.02 -3.17
CA GLN A 140 -9.91 0.03 -1.83
C GLN A 140 -8.77 1.03 -1.69
N LYS A 141 -7.91 1.17 -2.71
CA LYS A 141 -6.80 2.13 -2.71
C LYS A 141 -7.28 3.57 -2.78
N ASP A 142 -8.33 3.83 -3.55
CA ASP A 142 -8.95 5.15 -3.57
C ASP A 142 -9.51 5.52 -2.19
N SER A 143 -10.14 4.56 -1.51
CA SER A 143 -10.61 4.75 -0.14
C SER A 143 -9.45 4.97 0.84
N GLU A 144 -8.37 4.22 0.72
CA GLU A 144 -7.15 4.36 1.53
C GLU A 144 -6.50 5.74 1.36
N TYR A 145 -6.39 6.22 0.12
CA TYR A 145 -5.87 7.54 -0.21
C TYR A 145 -6.72 8.65 0.40
N LEU A 146 -8.05 8.59 0.24
CA LEU A 146 -8.96 9.58 0.82
C LEU A 146 -8.86 9.64 2.34
N VAL A 147 -8.82 8.49 3.01
CA VAL A 147 -8.67 8.43 4.47
C VAL A 147 -7.34 9.05 4.92
N LEU A 148 -6.24 8.81 4.20
CA LEU A 148 -4.93 9.40 4.53
C LEU A 148 -4.90 10.90 4.26
N GLN A 149 -5.55 11.35 3.20
CA GLN A 149 -5.68 12.77 2.89
C GLN A 149 -6.46 13.49 4.01
N GLU A 150 -7.64 12.99 4.37
CA GLU A 150 -8.45 13.52 5.46
C GLU A 150 -7.68 13.52 6.79
N CYS A 151 -6.98 12.42 7.08
CA CYS A 151 -6.14 12.28 8.25
C CYS A 151 -5.06 13.38 8.30
N ARG A 152 -4.34 13.62 7.19
CA ARG A 152 -3.31 14.67 7.12
C ARG A 152 -3.92 16.05 7.29
N GLU A 153 -5.03 16.34 6.63
CA GLU A 153 -5.72 17.62 6.69
C GLU A 153 -6.19 17.94 8.11
N GLN A 154 -6.85 16.99 8.78
CA GLN A 154 -7.31 17.13 10.16
C GLN A 154 -6.14 17.33 11.13
N TRP A 155 -5.07 16.57 10.94
CA TRP A 155 -3.88 16.68 11.78
C TRP A 155 -3.14 18.03 11.57
N SER A 156 -3.23 18.60 10.37
CA SER A 156 -2.72 19.94 10.07
C SER A 156 -3.53 21.07 10.71
N MET A 157 -4.84 20.88 10.93
CA MET A 157 -5.72 21.87 11.55
C MET A 157 -5.49 22.00 13.07
N ILE A 158 -4.93 20.99 13.73
CA ILE A 158 -4.51 21.04 15.14
C ILE A 158 -3.25 21.92 15.34
N ARG A 159 -2.77 22.60 14.28
CA ARG A 159 -1.63 23.52 14.26
C ARG A 159 -2.00 24.97 14.62
N SER A 160 -3.29 25.33 14.65
CA SER A 160 -3.77 26.70 14.86
C SER A 160 -4.25 27.02 16.29
N LEU A 161 -4.02 26.12 17.25
CA LEU A 161 -4.24 26.31 18.68
C LEU A 161 -2.91 26.17 19.44
#